data_AF-A0A1Z8JJL0-F1
#
_entry.id   AF-A0A1Z8JJL0-F1
#
_cell.length_a   1.000
_cell.length_b   1.000
_cell.length_c   1.000
_cell.angle_alpha   90.00
_cell.angle_beta   90.00
_cell.angle_gamma   90.00
#
_symmetry.space_group_name_H-M   'P 1'
#
loop_
_entity.id
_entity.type
_entity.pdbx_description
1 polymer ?
#
loop_
_entity_poly.entity_id
_entity_poly.type
_entity_poly.pdbx_seq_one_letter_code
_entity_poly.pdbx_strand_id
1 'polypeptide(L)'
;MPEDLDVNTFYDIRREEFEALHCIYPELKIDKDFTVCTIDIPIHLETPLTLRFQNKETSICNLPALHCRIELPYGYPEFDPPIVLFENINSWLDGKNVNRIYSELYKIWEGFKDAVIYSYLDYVRSESRFAFHLYLHGELVVSNEEDFRLLQYENYREKQRIFEQGTYTCDICQMEKKGDECSQFPYCAHVFCNICLKDYFTHIIERGEIENVHCPSFTCTKERNKAIIELTRKAEEGKIADFKEFDDEFFKLPVSPDLMRRFLLGETKEELIQRYMSLYEQTSMERYAKFFPNRVANCPRSFCATTFIKKDPDNKLAICPGCNFAFCSQCLHSWHGDINSCSIYKKKIPEDIILKWIDNSGQTPNKQTSEERETCSNIIYKYGKKIIELAASEYIAQVQFEELVKSGDADITQCPSCSTYIQRSDGCNKMTCSKCLVFFCNLCGDRLNRNDPYEHYNNPLNRCFGKLFQGMVPEEDG
;
A
#
# COMPACT_ATOMS: atom_id res chain seq x y z
N MET A 1 72.13 -12.00 -54.10
CA MET A 1 70.73 -11.71 -53.78
C MET A 1 69.91 -12.92 -54.17
N PRO A 2 69.25 -13.57 -53.21
CA PRO A 2 68.01 -14.28 -53.47
C PRO A 2 66.87 -13.47 -52.83
N GLU A 3 66.12 -12.78 -53.68
CA GLU A 3 64.71 -12.48 -53.45
C GLU A 3 63.95 -13.78 -53.72
N ASP A 4 63.12 -14.19 -52.77
CA ASP A 4 61.93 -15.05 -52.89
C ASP A 4 61.64 -15.61 -51.49
N LEU A 5 61.24 -14.70 -50.58
CA LEU A 5 60.56 -15.07 -49.34
C LEU A 5 59.08 -15.19 -49.67
N ASP A 6 58.59 -16.39 -49.41
CA ASP A 6 57.28 -16.95 -49.71
C ASP A 6 56.13 -16.07 -49.20
N VAL A 7 55.42 -15.41 -50.12
CA VAL A 7 54.28 -14.51 -49.82
C VAL A 7 52.97 -15.30 -49.61
N ASN A 8 52.97 -16.62 -49.85
CA ASN A 8 51.76 -17.45 -49.77
C ASN A 8 51.52 -18.11 -48.40
N THR A 9 52.52 -18.18 -47.51
CA THR A 9 52.40 -18.86 -46.20
C THR A 9 51.77 -17.97 -45.11
N PHE A 10 51.89 -16.63 -45.21
CA PHE A 10 51.30 -15.68 -44.25
C PHE A 10 49.78 -15.46 -44.41
N TYR A 11 49.20 -15.85 -45.55
CA TYR A 11 47.75 -15.81 -45.76
C TYR A 11 47.03 -16.97 -45.07
N ASP A 12 47.74 -18.05 -44.72
CA ASP A 12 47.14 -19.27 -44.17
C ASP A 12 46.84 -19.13 -42.66
N ILE A 13 47.82 -18.66 -41.88
CA ILE A 13 47.72 -18.63 -40.39
C ILE A 13 46.56 -17.76 -39.89
N ARG A 14 46.36 -16.57 -40.47
CA ARG A 14 45.26 -15.66 -40.09
C ARG A 14 43.88 -16.28 -40.36
N ARG A 15 43.78 -17.00 -41.48
CA ARG A 15 42.56 -17.67 -41.89
C ARG A 15 42.31 -18.92 -41.04
N GLU A 16 43.33 -19.73 -40.81
CA GLU A 16 43.27 -20.89 -39.92
C GLU A 16 42.86 -20.49 -38.50
N GLU A 17 43.42 -19.42 -37.95
CA GLU A 17 43.05 -18.91 -36.62
C GLU A 17 41.58 -18.47 -36.57
N PHE A 18 41.11 -17.72 -37.57
CA PHE A 18 39.71 -17.30 -37.62
C PHE A 18 38.73 -18.46 -37.85
N GLU A 19 39.06 -19.43 -38.71
CA GLU A 19 38.23 -20.62 -38.92
C GLU A 19 38.16 -21.50 -37.66
N ALA A 20 39.28 -21.67 -36.96
CA ALA A 20 39.32 -22.35 -35.67
C ALA A 20 38.48 -21.61 -34.62
N LEU A 21 38.59 -20.28 -34.56
CA LEU A 21 37.80 -19.46 -33.65
C LEU A 21 36.30 -19.49 -33.94
N HIS A 22 35.90 -19.53 -35.21
CA HIS A 22 34.49 -19.65 -35.57
C HIS A 22 33.90 -21.01 -35.13
N CYS A 23 34.73 -22.06 -35.08
CA CYS A 23 34.32 -23.35 -34.54
C CYS A 23 34.13 -23.32 -33.02
N ILE A 24 34.90 -22.50 -32.30
CA ILE A 24 34.81 -22.33 -30.84
C ILE A 24 33.68 -21.34 -30.48
N TYR A 25 33.53 -20.28 -31.28
CA TYR A 25 32.59 -19.18 -31.11
C TYR A 25 31.76 -19.01 -32.39
N PRO A 26 30.66 -19.77 -32.54
CA PRO A 26 29.78 -19.66 -33.71
C PRO A 26 29.18 -18.25 -33.89
N GLU A 27 29.10 -17.47 -32.81
CA GLU A 27 28.67 -16.07 -32.80
C GLU A 27 29.67 -15.08 -33.41
N LEU A 28 30.92 -15.51 -33.66
CA LEU A 28 31.97 -14.69 -34.27
C LEU A 28 31.64 -14.39 -35.72
N LYS A 29 31.53 -13.10 -36.06
CA LYS A 29 31.35 -12.64 -37.44
C LYS A 29 32.71 -12.30 -38.03
N ILE A 30 33.07 -12.96 -39.11
CA ILE A 30 34.34 -12.76 -39.82
C ILE A 30 34.05 -12.07 -41.15
N ASP A 31 34.85 -11.07 -41.49
CA ASP A 31 34.76 -10.40 -42.78
C ASP A 31 35.31 -11.30 -43.92
N LYS A 32 34.87 -11.04 -45.15
CA LYS A 32 35.20 -11.88 -46.32
C LYS A 32 36.70 -12.00 -46.59
N ASP A 33 37.46 -10.99 -46.19
CA ASP A 33 38.90 -10.92 -46.42
C ASP A 33 39.72 -11.52 -45.26
N PHE A 34 39.07 -12.07 -44.22
CA PHE A 34 39.73 -12.65 -43.03
C PHE A 34 40.73 -11.69 -42.37
N THR A 35 40.43 -10.39 -42.39
CA THR A 35 41.22 -9.33 -41.77
C THR A 35 40.56 -8.75 -40.53
N VAL A 36 39.23 -8.88 -40.42
CA VAL A 36 38.46 -8.32 -39.31
C VAL A 36 37.50 -9.37 -38.77
N CYS A 37 37.41 -9.46 -37.45
CA CYS A 37 36.34 -10.19 -36.78
C CYS A 37 35.65 -9.32 -35.73
N THR A 38 34.36 -9.59 -35.51
CA THR A 38 33.57 -8.92 -34.48
C THR A 38 32.85 -9.95 -33.62
N ILE A 39 32.89 -9.77 -32.31
CA ILE A 39 32.22 -10.63 -31.33
C ILE A 39 31.65 -9.80 -30.18
N ASP A 40 30.46 -10.19 -29.74
CA ASP A 40 29.80 -9.62 -28.58
C ASP A 40 30.07 -10.52 -27.37
N ILE A 41 30.75 -9.98 -26.36
CA ILE A 41 31.10 -10.73 -25.15
C ILE A 41 30.08 -10.36 -24.06
N PRO A 42 29.11 -11.24 -23.73
CA PRO A 42 28.15 -10.98 -22.66
C PRO A 42 28.88 -10.97 -21.32
N ILE A 43 28.52 -10.02 -20.45
CA ILE A 43 29.18 -9.86 -19.16
C ILE A 43 28.23 -10.24 -18.06
N HIS A 44 28.47 -11.42 -17.50
CA HIS A 44 27.83 -11.90 -16.29
C HIS A 44 28.86 -11.90 -15.16
N LEU A 45 28.55 -11.20 -14.08
CA LEU A 45 29.43 -11.03 -12.94
C LEU A 45 29.22 -12.17 -11.95
N GLU A 46 30.33 -12.76 -11.48
CA GLU A 46 30.27 -13.79 -10.43
C GLU A 46 29.79 -13.20 -9.10
N THR A 47 30.17 -11.97 -8.81
CA THR A 47 29.70 -11.22 -7.65
C THR A 47 28.84 -10.03 -8.09
N PRO A 48 27.64 -9.86 -7.53
CA PRO A 48 26.78 -8.74 -7.89
C PRO A 48 27.40 -7.41 -7.44
N LEU A 49 27.29 -6.41 -8.30
CA LEU A 49 27.71 -5.04 -8.01
C LEU A 49 26.54 -4.20 -7.51
N THR A 50 26.83 -3.26 -6.62
CA THR A 50 25.90 -2.22 -6.17
C THR A 50 26.06 -1.00 -7.08
N LEU A 51 25.11 -0.81 -7.98
CA LEU A 51 25.02 0.37 -8.83
C LEU A 51 24.42 1.53 -8.00
N ARG A 52 25.15 2.64 -7.87
CA ARG A 52 24.73 3.82 -7.11
C ARG A 52 24.62 5.06 -8.00
N PHE A 53 23.53 5.80 -7.82
CA PHE A 53 23.35 7.14 -8.38
C PHE A 53 22.67 8.03 -7.33
N GLN A 54 23.39 9.02 -6.81
CA GLN A 54 22.92 9.89 -5.72
C GLN A 54 22.42 9.07 -4.52
N ASN A 55 21.12 9.12 -4.21
CA ASN A 55 20.48 8.36 -3.12
C ASN A 55 19.78 7.07 -3.60
N LYS A 56 19.95 6.68 -4.87
CA LYS A 56 19.39 5.44 -5.43
C LYS A 56 20.48 4.37 -5.51
N GLU A 57 20.14 3.15 -5.11
CA GLU A 57 21.02 1.99 -5.21
C GLU A 57 20.27 0.78 -5.78
N THR A 58 20.98 -0.07 -6.55
CA THR A 58 20.41 -1.29 -7.13
C THR A 58 21.50 -2.33 -7.34
N SER A 59 21.19 -3.60 -7.11
CA SER A 59 22.10 -4.71 -7.37
C SER A 59 22.02 -5.17 -8.83
N ILE A 60 23.18 -5.23 -9.51
CA ILE A 60 23.32 -5.69 -10.89
C ILE A 60 24.32 -6.84 -10.96
N CYS A 61 24.06 -7.81 -11.83
CA CYS A 61 24.97 -8.92 -12.11
C CYS A 61 25.22 -9.12 -13.61
N ASN A 62 24.52 -8.38 -14.46
CA ASN A 62 24.78 -8.34 -15.90
C ASN A 62 25.10 -6.91 -16.31
N LEU A 63 26.13 -6.76 -17.13
CA LEU A 63 26.55 -5.49 -17.72
C LEU A 63 26.34 -5.52 -19.24
N PRO A 64 26.25 -4.35 -19.90
CA PRO A 64 26.24 -4.28 -21.36
C PRO A 64 27.38 -5.10 -21.97
N ALA A 65 27.03 -5.98 -22.91
CA ALA A 65 27.98 -6.89 -23.58
C ALA A 65 29.08 -6.10 -24.28
N LEU A 66 30.35 -6.49 -24.17
CA LEU A 66 31.44 -5.79 -24.86
C LEU A 66 31.46 -6.13 -26.35
N HIS A 67 31.25 -5.12 -27.18
CA HIS A 67 31.38 -5.22 -28.63
C HIS A 67 32.86 -5.11 -28.99
N CYS A 68 33.48 -6.26 -29.28
CA CYS A 68 34.90 -6.37 -29.59
C CYS A 68 35.08 -6.52 -31.09
N ARG A 69 35.76 -5.56 -31.70
CA ARG A 69 36.20 -5.58 -33.10
C ARG A 69 37.72 -5.77 -33.13
N ILE A 70 38.17 -6.83 -33.77
CA ILE A 70 39.60 -7.18 -33.87
C ILE A 70 40.01 -7.10 -35.33
N GLU A 71 41.03 -6.30 -35.62
CA GLU A 71 41.60 -6.13 -36.96
C GLU A 71 43.03 -6.68 -36.97
N LEU A 72 43.35 -7.50 -37.96
CA LEU A 72 44.65 -8.13 -38.12
C LEU A 72 45.49 -7.34 -39.14
N PRO A 73 46.56 -6.63 -38.71
CA PRO A 73 47.45 -5.95 -39.63
C PRO A 73 48.26 -6.95 -40.47
N TYR A 74 48.86 -6.45 -41.57
CA TYR A 74 49.64 -7.30 -42.48
C TYR A 74 50.87 -7.97 -41.82
N GLY A 75 51.43 -7.38 -40.76
CA GLY A 75 52.56 -7.94 -40.01
C GLY A 75 52.18 -8.89 -38.87
N TYR A 76 50.90 -9.18 -38.66
CA TYR A 76 50.45 -10.15 -37.66
C TYR A 76 50.67 -11.60 -38.13
N PRO A 77 51.12 -12.53 -37.27
CA PRO A 77 51.38 -12.37 -35.83
C PRO A 77 52.80 -11.99 -35.40
N GLU A 78 53.78 -12.06 -36.30
CA GLU A 78 55.21 -11.99 -35.94
C GLU A 78 55.72 -10.57 -35.62
N PHE A 79 55.25 -9.57 -36.35
CA PHE A 79 55.79 -8.20 -36.33
C PHE A 79 54.87 -7.21 -35.63
N ASP A 80 53.55 -7.34 -35.84
CA ASP A 80 52.54 -6.42 -35.34
C ASP A 80 51.46 -7.15 -34.52
N PRO A 81 50.96 -6.57 -33.42
CA PRO A 81 49.84 -7.13 -32.65
C PRO A 81 48.48 -6.95 -33.34
N PRO A 82 47.44 -7.72 -32.96
CA PRO A 82 46.07 -7.43 -33.36
C PRO A 82 45.61 -6.07 -32.83
N ILE A 83 44.86 -5.34 -33.67
CA ILE A 83 44.23 -4.08 -33.28
C ILE A 83 42.86 -4.41 -32.69
N VAL A 84 42.71 -4.24 -31.37
CA VAL A 84 41.44 -4.47 -30.67
C VAL A 84 40.74 -3.15 -30.42
N LEU A 85 39.46 -3.06 -30.79
CA LEU A 85 38.60 -1.91 -30.60
C LEU A 85 37.34 -2.34 -29.84
N PHE A 86 37.08 -1.70 -28.69
CA PHE A 86 35.81 -1.84 -27.98
C PHE A 86 34.86 -0.69 -28.36
N GLU A 87 33.70 -1.00 -28.93
CA GLU A 87 32.82 0.03 -29.53
C GLU A 87 31.84 0.67 -28.52
N ASN A 88 31.53 0.00 -27.41
CA ASN A 88 30.48 0.41 -26.46
C ASN A 88 30.99 0.75 -25.05
N ILE A 89 32.14 1.41 -24.99
CA ILE A 89 32.88 1.67 -23.74
C ILE A 89 32.11 2.58 -22.76
N ASN A 90 31.17 3.42 -23.21
CA ASN A 90 30.77 4.59 -22.42
C ASN A 90 29.80 4.35 -21.24
N SER A 91 29.36 3.13 -20.96
CA SER A 91 28.30 2.88 -19.96
C SER A 91 28.83 2.51 -18.58
N TRP A 92 29.82 1.63 -18.52
CA TRP A 92 30.37 1.09 -17.26
C TRP A 92 31.89 0.92 -17.30
N LEU A 93 32.54 1.07 -18.44
CA LEU A 93 33.97 0.84 -18.58
C LEU A 93 34.66 2.16 -18.95
N ASP A 94 35.41 2.78 -18.06
CA ASP A 94 36.05 4.06 -18.41
C ASP A 94 37.25 3.88 -19.36
N GLY A 95 37.64 4.96 -20.05
CA GLY A 95 38.77 4.92 -21.00
C GLY A 95 40.13 4.61 -20.35
N LYS A 96 40.31 4.87 -19.05
CA LYS A 96 41.55 4.52 -18.33
C LYS A 96 41.68 3.01 -18.16
N ASN A 97 40.57 2.36 -17.84
CA ASN A 97 40.49 0.92 -17.66
C ASN A 97 40.58 0.18 -18.98
N VAL A 98 40.00 0.74 -20.05
CA VAL A 98 40.21 0.23 -21.42
C VAL A 98 41.71 0.24 -21.78
N ASN A 99 42.44 1.32 -21.49
CA ASN A 99 43.88 1.37 -21.73
C ASN A 99 44.66 0.32 -20.92
N ARG A 100 44.19 -0.02 -19.71
CA ARG A 100 44.78 -1.10 -18.92
C ARG A 100 44.54 -2.45 -19.59
N ILE A 101 43.32 -2.71 -20.09
CA ILE A 101 43.00 -3.92 -20.86
C ILE A 101 43.90 -4.01 -22.10
N TYR A 102 44.02 -2.94 -22.89
CA TYR A 102 44.92 -2.92 -24.05
C TYR A 102 46.39 -3.19 -23.68
N SER A 103 46.85 -2.70 -22.54
CA SER A 103 48.21 -2.95 -22.06
C SER A 103 48.44 -4.43 -21.71
N GLU A 104 47.45 -5.11 -21.11
CA GLU A 104 47.54 -6.55 -20.83
C GLU A 104 47.43 -7.39 -22.10
N LEU A 105 46.55 -7.03 -23.04
CA LEU A 105 46.47 -7.68 -24.35
C LEU A 105 47.80 -7.57 -25.13
N TYR A 106 48.45 -6.40 -25.10
CA TYR A 106 49.76 -6.22 -25.70
C TYR A 106 50.82 -7.15 -25.07
N LYS A 107 50.84 -7.29 -23.74
CA LYS A 107 51.76 -8.22 -23.06
C LYS A 107 51.52 -9.68 -23.45
N ILE A 108 50.25 -10.08 -23.62
CA ILE A 108 49.91 -11.43 -24.10
C ILE A 108 50.54 -11.65 -25.47
N TRP A 109 50.36 -10.71 -26.42
CA TRP A 109 50.99 -10.83 -27.73
C TRP A 109 52.51 -10.81 -27.66
N GLU A 110 53.12 -9.90 -26.90
CA GLU A 110 54.58 -9.81 -26.77
C GLU A 110 55.20 -11.09 -26.20
N GLY A 111 54.47 -11.80 -25.32
CA GLY A 111 54.92 -13.06 -24.71
C GLY A 111 54.91 -14.26 -25.65
N PHE A 112 54.00 -14.29 -26.64
CA PHE A 112 53.88 -15.40 -27.60
C PHE A 112 54.48 -15.09 -28.98
N LYS A 113 54.23 -13.87 -29.50
CA LYS A 113 54.48 -13.45 -30.90
C LYS A 113 53.94 -14.43 -31.94
N ASP A 114 52.73 -14.93 -31.70
CA ASP A 114 52.05 -15.93 -32.51
C ASP A 114 50.53 -15.66 -32.54
N ALA A 115 49.73 -16.58 -33.08
CA ALA A 115 48.27 -16.60 -33.00
C ALA A 115 47.79 -16.47 -31.54
N VAL A 116 47.09 -15.38 -31.20
CA VAL A 116 46.74 -14.97 -29.82
C VAL A 116 45.31 -14.50 -29.67
N ILE A 117 44.49 -14.53 -30.72
CA ILE A 117 43.12 -14.02 -30.68
C ILE A 117 42.27 -14.86 -29.72
N TYR A 118 42.48 -16.19 -29.67
CA TYR A 118 41.86 -17.04 -28.66
C TYR A 118 42.22 -16.58 -27.23
N SER A 119 43.52 -16.35 -26.98
CA SER A 119 44.03 -15.90 -25.68
C SER A 119 43.50 -14.52 -25.31
N TYR A 120 43.31 -13.63 -26.28
CA TYR A 120 42.68 -12.33 -26.08
C TYR A 120 41.22 -12.49 -25.63
N LEU A 121 40.44 -13.30 -26.35
CA LEU A 121 39.04 -13.55 -26.02
C LEU A 121 38.89 -14.27 -24.68
N ASP A 122 39.77 -15.23 -24.38
CA ASP A 122 39.77 -15.96 -23.11
C ASP A 122 40.10 -15.05 -21.93
N TYR A 123 41.11 -14.19 -22.06
CA TYR A 123 41.46 -13.16 -21.08
C TYR A 123 40.28 -12.21 -20.85
N VAL A 124 39.72 -11.63 -21.92
CA VAL A 124 38.60 -10.68 -21.81
C VAL A 124 37.38 -11.36 -21.18
N ARG A 125 37.04 -12.59 -21.57
CA ARG A 125 35.93 -13.35 -20.96
C ARG A 125 36.18 -13.64 -19.49
N SER A 126 37.37 -14.09 -19.12
CA SER A 126 37.71 -14.45 -17.74
C SER A 126 37.69 -13.23 -16.83
N GLU A 127 38.37 -12.15 -17.23
CA GLU A 127 38.44 -10.92 -16.43
C GLU A 127 37.10 -10.18 -16.38
N SER A 128 36.28 -10.27 -17.43
CA SER A 128 34.96 -9.61 -17.45
C SER A 128 34.01 -10.14 -16.37
N ARG A 129 34.15 -11.41 -15.94
CA ARG A 129 33.37 -12.00 -14.83
C ARG A 129 33.60 -11.28 -13.49
N PHE A 130 34.74 -10.62 -13.35
CA PHE A 130 35.11 -9.82 -12.19
C PHE A 130 35.01 -8.32 -12.46
N ALA A 131 34.33 -7.93 -13.55
CA ALA A 131 34.31 -6.55 -14.06
C ALA A 131 35.74 -5.98 -14.17
N PHE A 132 36.69 -6.79 -14.64
CA PHE A 132 38.12 -6.47 -14.71
C PHE A 132 38.70 -6.00 -13.36
N HIS A 133 38.17 -6.44 -12.23
CA HIS A 133 38.60 -6.01 -10.90
C HIS A 133 38.53 -4.48 -10.68
N LEU A 134 37.66 -3.78 -11.41
CA LEU A 134 37.52 -2.32 -11.32
C LEU A 134 36.78 -1.90 -10.04
N TYR A 135 35.88 -2.75 -9.56
CA TYR A 135 35.02 -2.47 -8.42
C TYR A 135 35.40 -3.39 -7.26
N LEU A 136 36.61 -3.20 -6.72
CA LEU A 136 37.13 -4.00 -5.60
C LEU A 136 36.25 -3.94 -4.34
N HIS A 137 35.45 -2.88 -4.20
CA HIS A 137 34.48 -2.72 -3.11
C HIS A 137 33.05 -3.16 -3.50
N GLY A 138 32.85 -3.70 -4.70
CA GLY A 138 31.55 -4.13 -5.19
C GLY A 138 30.60 -2.99 -5.55
N GLU A 139 31.11 -1.77 -5.79
CA GLU A 139 30.30 -0.59 -6.04
C GLU A 139 30.65 0.09 -7.36
N LEU A 140 29.63 0.34 -8.19
CA LEU A 140 29.71 1.14 -9.41
C LEU A 140 28.93 2.44 -9.20
N VAL A 141 29.64 3.56 -9.10
CA VAL A 141 29.03 4.89 -8.98
C VAL A 141 28.99 5.54 -10.36
N VAL A 142 27.78 5.83 -10.85
CA VAL A 142 27.58 6.53 -12.13
C VAL A 142 27.26 8.00 -11.89
N SER A 143 27.76 8.85 -12.80
CA SER A 143 27.59 10.31 -12.70
C SER A 143 26.36 10.81 -13.46
N ASN A 144 25.89 10.07 -14.47
CA ASN A 144 24.73 10.41 -15.30
C ASN A 144 23.52 9.51 -14.94
N GLU A 145 22.32 10.10 -14.90
CA GLU A 145 21.08 9.34 -14.69
C GLU A 145 20.76 8.43 -15.89
N GLU A 146 21.15 8.83 -17.10
CA GLU A 146 20.93 8.01 -18.30
C GLU A 146 21.73 6.71 -18.24
N ASP A 147 23.00 6.77 -17.82
CA ASP A 147 23.85 5.58 -17.64
C ASP A 147 23.29 4.68 -16.54
N PHE A 148 22.80 5.25 -15.44
CA PHE A 148 22.14 4.49 -14.37
C PHE A 148 20.94 3.69 -14.91
N ARG A 149 20.07 4.34 -15.69
CA ARG A 149 18.88 3.71 -16.29
C ARG A 149 19.27 2.66 -17.34
N LEU A 150 20.27 2.96 -18.16
CA LEU A 150 20.77 2.04 -19.18
C LEU A 150 21.30 0.75 -18.56
N LEU A 151 22.15 0.86 -17.53
CA LEU A 151 22.70 -0.32 -16.85
C LEU A 151 21.64 -1.15 -16.14
N GLN A 152 20.65 -0.51 -15.53
CA GLN A 152 19.49 -1.22 -14.96
C GLN A 152 18.70 -1.96 -16.04
N TYR A 153 18.44 -1.29 -17.16
CA TYR A 153 17.68 -1.86 -18.28
C TYR A 153 18.42 -3.05 -18.91
N GLU A 154 19.71 -2.90 -19.22
CA GLU A 154 20.54 -3.96 -19.79
C GLU A 154 20.66 -5.15 -18.83
N ASN A 155 20.84 -4.89 -17.53
CA ASN A 155 20.86 -5.94 -16.52
C ASN A 155 19.55 -6.72 -16.47
N TYR A 156 18.41 -6.02 -16.50
CA TYR A 156 17.09 -6.64 -16.54
C TYR A 156 16.87 -7.43 -17.83
N ARG A 157 17.21 -6.85 -18.98
CA ARG A 157 17.07 -7.46 -20.30
C ARG A 157 17.85 -8.76 -20.40
N GLU A 158 19.09 -8.78 -19.92
CA GLU A 158 19.91 -10.00 -19.95
C GLU A 158 19.40 -11.06 -18.97
N LYS A 159 18.89 -10.67 -17.78
CA LYS A 159 18.21 -11.62 -16.88
C LYS A 159 16.99 -12.25 -17.56
N GLN A 160 16.20 -11.47 -18.29
CA GLN A 160 15.05 -11.99 -19.05
C GLN A 160 15.50 -12.93 -20.16
N ARG A 161 16.55 -12.59 -20.92
CA ARG A 161 17.09 -13.45 -21.99
C ARG A 161 17.59 -14.79 -21.47
N ILE A 162 18.36 -14.78 -20.37
CA ILE A 162 18.85 -16.00 -19.71
C ILE A 162 17.67 -16.84 -19.23
N PHE A 163 16.65 -16.21 -18.64
CA PHE A 163 15.43 -16.88 -18.22
C PHE A 163 14.71 -17.51 -19.42
N GLU A 164 14.45 -16.77 -20.49
CA GLU A 164 13.73 -17.26 -21.68
C GLU A 164 14.38 -18.49 -22.33
N GLN A 165 15.71 -18.56 -22.32
CA GLN A 165 16.47 -19.70 -22.86
C GLN A 165 16.48 -20.92 -21.93
N GLY A 166 16.27 -20.68 -20.62
CA GLY A 166 16.22 -21.70 -19.59
C GLY A 166 15.04 -22.68 -19.75
N THR A 167 15.15 -23.81 -19.06
CA THR A 167 14.06 -24.80 -18.95
C THR A 167 13.63 -24.86 -17.49
N TYR A 168 12.32 -24.80 -17.24
CA TYR A 168 11.73 -24.77 -15.90
C TYR A 168 10.58 -25.75 -15.79
N THR A 169 10.44 -26.36 -14.62
CA THR A 169 9.31 -27.25 -14.30
C THR A 169 8.19 -26.43 -13.67
N CYS A 170 6.99 -26.48 -14.24
CA CYS A 170 5.84 -25.77 -13.69
C CYS A 170 5.22 -26.54 -12.52
N ASP A 171 5.09 -25.93 -11.34
CA ASP A 171 4.52 -26.58 -10.16
C ASP A 171 3.02 -26.95 -10.27
N ILE A 172 2.29 -26.36 -11.22
CA ILE A 172 0.85 -26.63 -11.40
C ILE A 172 0.64 -27.89 -12.24
N CYS A 173 1.28 -27.98 -13.41
CA CYS A 173 1.11 -29.09 -14.33
C CYS A 173 2.24 -30.12 -14.30
N GLN A 174 3.31 -29.84 -13.54
CA GLN A 174 4.49 -30.70 -13.38
C GLN A 174 5.21 -31.02 -14.71
N MET A 175 5.06 -30.15 -15.72
CA MET A 175 5.70 -30.27 -17.02
C MET A 175 6.88 -29.30 -17.15
N GLU A 176 7.92 -29.74 -17.87
CA GLU A 176 9.03 -28.89 -18.30
C GLU A 176 8.61 -27.98 -19.44
N LYS A 177 8.99 -26.71 -19.33
CA LYS A 177 8.66 -25.65 -20.29
C LYS A 177 9.86 -24.73 -20.49
N LYS A 178 9.93 -24.12 -21.66
CA LYS A 178 10.91 -23.07 -21.92
C LYS A 178 10.53 -21.78 -21.19
N GLY A 179 11.51 -20.96 -20.83
CA GLY A 179 11.29 -19.76 -20.04
C GLY A 179 10.44 -18.70 -20.76
N ASP A 180 10.45 -18.67 -22.08
CA ASP A 180 9.56 -17.85 -22.90
C ASP A 180 8.07 -18.22 -22.73
N GLU A 181 7.77 -19.51 -22.55
CA GLU A 181 6.45 -20.04 -22.21
C GLU A 181 6.13 -19.96 -20.71
N CYS A 182 7.01 -19.38 -19.90
CA CYS A 182 6.85 -19.27 -18.46
C CYS A 182 6.88 -17.81 -17.98
N SER A 183 6.40 -17.63 -16.75
CA SER A 183 6.48 -16.37 -16.02
C SER A 183 7.06 -16.63 -14.63
N GLN A 184 7.99 -15.77 -14.22
CA GLN A 184 8.60 -15.79 -12.90
C GLN A 184 8.02 -14.68 -12.02
N PHE A 185 7.67 -15.01 -10.78
CA PHE A 185 7.21 -14.03 -9.80
C PHE A 185 8.40 -13.26 -9.20
N PRO A 186 8.41 -11.91 -9.25
CA PRO A 186 9.61 -11.11 -8.93
C PRO A 186 10.02 -11.18 -7.45
N TYR A 187 9.07 -11.37 -6.53
CA TYR A 187 9.37 -11.36 -5.09
C TYR A 187 9.73 -12.72 -4.51
N CYS A 188 9.40 -13.82 -5.20
CA CYS A 188 9.60 -15.17 -4.68
C CYS A 188 10.27 -16.13 -5.65
N ALA A 189 10.63 -15.66 -6.85
CA ALA A 189 11.34 -16.41 -7.90
C ALA A 189 10.67 -17.69 -8.41
N HIS A 190 9.46 -18.05 -7.93
CA HIS A 190 8.71 -19.20 -8.42
C HIS A 190 8.32 -19.02 -9.89
N VAL A 191 8.38 -20.11 -10.65
CA VAL A 191 8.18 -20.15 -12.09
C VAL A 191 6.99 -21.05 -12.42
N PHE A 192 6.11 -20.55 -13.29
CA PHE A 192 4.97 -21.33 -13.77
C PHE A 192 4.79 -21.10 -15.27
N CYS A 193 4.24 -22.09 -15.97
CA CYS A 193 3.92 -21.93 -17.37
C CYS A 193 2.75 -20.96 -17.56
N ASN A 194 2.80 -20.18 -18.63
CA ASN A 194 1.85 -19.12 -18.93
C ASN A 194 0.43 -19.67 -19.11
N ILE A 195 0.28 -20.88 -19.64
CA ILE A 195 -1.01 -21.57 -19.82
C ILE A 195 -1.68 -21.78 -18.46
N CYS A 196 -0.98 -22.42 -17.51
CA CYS A 196 -1.55 -22.68 -16.18
C CYS A 196 -1.86 -21.39 -15.43
N LEU A 197 -1.00 -20.37 -15.52
CA LEU A 197 -1.27 -19.08 -14.88
C LEU A 197 -2.50 -18.39 -15.48
N LYS A 198 -2.62 -18.40 -16.82
CA LYS A 198 -3.76 -17.84 -17.52
C LYS A 198 -5.07 -18.47 -17.02
N ASP A 199 -5.16 -19.79 -17.05
CA ASP A 199 -6.39 -20.49 -16.68
C ASP A 199 -6.72 -20.30 -15.20
N TYR A 200 -5.70 -20.41 -14.33
CA TYR A 200 -5.85 -20.24 -12.88
C TYR A 200 -6.36 -18.84 -12.52
N PHE A 201 -5.71 -17.78 -13.01
CA PHE A 201 -6.10 -16.41 -12.67
C PHE A 201 -7.39 -15.98 -13.34
N THR A 202 -7.66 -16.42 -14.58
CA THR A 202 -8.93 -16.14 -15.25
C THR A 202 -10.10 -16.69 -14.43
N HIS A 203 -10.03 -17.95 -14.01
CA HIS A 203 -11.06 -18.60 -13.19
C HIS A 203 -11.31 -17.86 -11.87
N ILE A 204 -10.25 -17.44 -11.18
CA ILE A 204 -10.33 -16.75 -9.89
C ILE A 204 -10.92 -15.33 -10.03
N ILE A 205 -10.47 -14.58 -11.04
CA ILE A 205 -10.92 -13.21 -11.29
C ILE A 205 -12.39 -13.20 -11.75
N GLU A 206 -12.80 -14.17 -12.57
CA GLU A 206 -14.19 -14.31 -13.00
C GLU A 206 -15.13 -14.60 -11.82
N ARG A 207 -14.73 -15.52 -10.93
CA ARG A 207 -15.48 -15.85 -9.70
C ARG A 207 -15.45 -14.77 -8.62
N GLY A 208 -14.58 -13.77 -8.75
CA GLY A 208 -14.42 -12.69 -7.79
C GLY A 208 -13.63 -13.07 -6.53
N GLU A 209 -12.88 -14.17 -6.57
CA GLU A 209 -12.08 -14.68 -5.44
C GLU A 209 -10.71 -13.98 -5.35
N ILE A 210 -10.71 -12.64 -5.30
CA ILE A 210 -9.48 -11.83 -5.43
C ILE A 210 -8.45 -12.11 -4.33
N GLU A 211 -8.90 -12.61 -3.19
CA GLU A 211 -8.06 -13.06 -2.08
C GLU A 211 -7.02 -14.11 -2.50
N ASN A 212 -7.36 -14.92 -3.51
CA ASN A 212 -6.55 -16.02 -4.05
C ASN A 212 -5.65 -15.59 -5.22
N VAL A 213 -5.71 -14.32 -5.63
CA VAL A 213 -4.82 -13.77 -6.68
C VAL A 213 -3.45 -13.48 -6.07
N HIS A 214 -2.61 -14.50 -6.00
CA HIS A 214 -1.21 -14.45 -5.58
C HIS A 214 -0.41 -15.59 -6.22
N CYS A 215 0.89 -15.69 -5.91
CA CYS A 215 1.72 -16.82 -6.35
C CYS A 215 1.07 -18.17 -5.96
N PRO A 216 0.83 -19.10 -6.90
CA PRO A 216 0.18 -20.38 -6.63
C PRO A 216 1.01 -21.38 -5.80
N SER A 217 2.30 -21.11 -5.59
CA SER A 217 3.18 -21.99 -4.82
C SER A 217 2.67 -22.17 -3.39
N PHE A 218 2.71 -23.41 -2.89
CA PHE A 218 2.28 -23.76 -1.53
C PHE A 218 3.07 -22.99 -0.46
N THR A 219 4.38 -22.87 -0.62
CA THR A 219 5.25 -22.17 0.34
C THR A 219 4.92 -20.68 0.38
N CYS A 220 4.75 -20.05 -0.79
CA CYS A 220 4.33 -18.66 -0.88
C CYS A 220 2.95 -18.41 -0.28
N THR A 221 1.99 -19.29 -0.55
CA THR A 221 0.62 -19.18 -0.02
C THR A 221 0.64 -19.22 1.51
N LYS A 222 1.41 -20.14 2.09
CA LYS A 222 1.56 -20.27 3.54
C LYS A 222 2.18 -19.02 4.17
N GLU A 223 3.28 -18.51 3.62
CA GLU A 223 3.94 -17.31 4.16
C GLU A 223 3.08 -16.05 3.99
N ARG A 224 2.38 -15.90 2.87
CA ARG A 224 1.42 -14.82 2.67
C ARG A 224 0.30 -14.85 3.71
N ASN A 225 -0.28 -16.02 3.97
CA ASN A 225 -1.37 -16.14 4.93
C ASN A 225 -0.90 -15.78 6.34
N LYS A 226 0.32 -16.16 6.74
CA LYS A 226 0.92 -15.70 7.99
C LYS A 226 1.11 -14.18 8.02
N ALA A 227 1.61 -13.59 6.93
CA ALA A 227 1.80 -12.14 6.84
C ALA A 227 0.46 -11.38 6.99
N ILE A 228 -0.61 -11.86 6.36
CA ILE A 228 -1.95 -11.26 6.49
C ILE A 228 -2.50 -11.38 7.90
N ILE A 229 -2.31 -12.54 8.57
CA ILE A 229 -2.73 -12.72 9.95
C ILE A 229 -1.99 -11.73 10.86
N GLU A 230 -0.68 -11.59 10.69
CA GLU A 230 0.12 -10.65 11.48
C GLU A 230 -0.26 -9.20 11.21
N LEU A 231 -0.50 -8.83 9.95
CA LEU A 231 -0.97 -7.50 9.55
C LEU A 231 -2.35 -7.19 10.18
N THR A 232 -3.25 -8.16 10.14
CA THR A 232 -4.58 -8.08 10.76
C THR A 232 -4.47 -7.89 12.27
N ARG A 233 -3.63 -8.69 12.93
CA ARG A 233 -3.38 -8.60 14.38
C ARG A 233 -2.82 -7.23 14.78
N LYS A 234 -1.84 -6.70 14.01
CA LYS A 234 -1.30 -5.34 14.23
C LYS A 234 -2.39 -4.27 14.12
N ALA A 235 -3.29 -4.41 13.15
CA ALA A 235 -4.42 -3.50 12.97
C ALA A 235 -5.43 -3.57 14.13
N GLU A 236 -5.78 -4.78 14.57
CA GLU A 236 -6.71 -5.02 15.68
C GLU A 236 -6.17 -4.53 17.03
N GLU A 237 -4.88 -4.75 17.29
CA GLU A 237 -4.22 -4.32 18.52
C GLU A 237 -3.83 -2.83 18.50
N GLY A 238 -3.97 -2.14 17.36
CA GLY A 238 -3.56 -0.74 17.19
C GLY A 238 -2.05 -0.51 17.30
N LYS A 239 -1.22 -1.55 17.19
CA LYS A 239 0.24 -1.48 17.31
C LYS A 239 0.90 -1.16 15.96
N ILE A 240 0.59 0.00 15.40
CA ILE A 240 1.15 0.48 14.14
C ILE A 240 2.20 1.54 14.45
N ALA A 241 3.47 1.24 14.15
CA ALA A 241 4.59 2.16 14.37
C ALA A 241 4.67 3.25 13.30
N ASP A 242 4.53 2.87 12.03
CA ASP A 242 4.46 3.76 10.88
C ASP A 242 3.19 3.45 10.07
N PHE A 243 2.27 4.41 10.01
CA PHE A 243 1.02 4.27 9.28
C PHE A 243 1.21 4.25 7.76
N LYS A 244 2.22 4.96 7.24
CA LYS A 244 2.47 5.00 5.80
C LYS A 244 3.01 3.66 5.33
N GLU A 245 3.98 3.09 6.05
CA GLU A 245 4.51 1.76 5.75
C GLU A 245 3.42 0.69 5.87
N PHE A 246 2.58 0.78 6.90
CA PHE A 246 1.43 -0.12 7.06
C PHE A 246 0.44 0.00 5.90
N ASP A 247 0.07 1.21 5.49
CA ASP A 247 -0.84 1.44 4.36
C ASP A 247 -0.21 0.91 3.05
N ASP A 248 1.07 1.18 2.81
CA ASP A 248 1.82 0.68 1.65
C ASP A 248 1.85 -0.86 1.62
N GLU A 249 2.03 -1.52 2.76
CA GLU A 249 2.00 -2.99 2.88
C GLU A 249 0.57 -3.54 2.69
N PHE A 250 -0.44 -2.90 3.27
CA PHE A 250 -1.84 -3.35 3.23
C PHE A 250 -2.44 -3.30 1.83
N PHE A 251 -2.15 -2.22 1.09
CA PHE A 251 -2.66 -2.02 -0.26
C PHE A 251 -1.71 -2.56 -1.35
N LYS A 252 -0.62 -3.24 -0.96
CA LYS A 252 0.34 -3.82 -1.90
C LYS A 252 -0.32 -4.91 -2.74
N LEU A 253 -0.34 -4.70 -4.05
CA LEU A 253 -0.84 -5.69 -5.01
C LEU A 253 0.02 -6.96 -4.97
N PRO A 254 -0.58 -8.15 -4.75
CA PRO A 254 0.17 -9.40 -4.75
C PRO A 254 0.73 -9.79 -6.12
N VAL A 255 0.03 -9.42 -7.20
CA VAL A 255 0.42 -9.70 -8.59
C VAL A 255 0.30 -8.41 -9.39
N SER A 256 1.39 -7.96 -10.00
CA SER A 256 1.39 -6.72 -10.76
C SER A 256 0.67 -6.87 -12.11
N PRO A 257 0.05 -5.80 -12.64
CA PRO A 257 -0.55 -5.81 -13.96
C PRO A 257 0.44 -6.20 -15.06
N ASP A 258 1.70 -5.76 -14.97
CA ASP A 258 2.73 -6.10 -15.97
C ASP A 258 3.06 -7.59 -15.99
N LEU A 259 3.05 -8.24 -14.83
CA LEU A 259 3.19 -9.70 -14.77
C LEU A 259 1.97 -10.40 -15.36
N MET A 260 0.76 -9.91 -15.09
CA MET A 260 -0.47 -10.47 -15.69
C MET A 260 -0.47 -10.37 -17.22
N ARG A 261 0.00 -9.25 -17.77
CA ARG A 261 0.09 -9.05 -19.23
C ARG A 261 1.02 -10.05 -19.92
N ARG A 262 1.97 -10.65 -19.20
CA ARG A 262 2.89 -11.66 -19.75
C ARG A 262 2.17 -12.98 -20.06
N PHE A 263 1.25 -13.42 -19.21
CA PHE A 263 0.58 -14.71 -19.37
C PHE A 263 -0.88 -14.60 -19.85
N LEU A 264 -1.56 -13.46 -19.64
CA LEU A 264 -2.90 -13.23 -20.17
C LEU A 264 -2.81 -12.83 -21.65
N LEU A 265 -3.03 -13.81 -22.53
CA LEU A 265 -3.07 -13.63 -23.98
C LEU A 265 -4.52 -13.54 -24.49
N GLY A 266 -4.80 -12.60 -25.40
CA GLY A 266 -6.10 -12.43 -26.06
C GLY A 266 -6.65 -11.00 -25.96
N GLU A 267 -7.81 -10.76 -26.61
CA GLU A 267 -8.49 -9.45 -26.65
C GLU A 267 -9.07 -9.05 -25.28
N THR A 268 -9.45 -10.02 -24.45
CA THR A 268 -10.09 -9.80 -23.13
C THR A 268 -9.11 -9.56 -21.99
N LYS A 269 -7.79 -9.53 -22.25
CA LYS A 269 -6.78 -9.45 -21.18
C LYS A 269 -6.86 -8.15 -20.37
N GLU A 270 -7.06 -7.01 -21.03
CA GLU A 270 -7.13 -5.71 -20.34
C GLU A 270 -8.44 -5.59 -19.54
N GLU A 271 -9.54 -6.19 -20.02
CA GLU A 271 -10.80 -6.26 -19.28
C GLU A 271 -10.66 -7.08 -17.99
N LEU A 272 -9.98 -8.23 -18.05
CA LEU A 272 -9.70 -9.06 -16.87
C LEU A 272 -8.78 -8.35 -15.88
N ILE A 273 -7.72 -7.69 -16.36
CA ILE A 273 -6.82 -6.90 -15.49
C ILE A 273 -7.60 -5.76 -14.84
N GLN A 274 -8.41 -5.02 -15.60
CA GLN A 274 -9.21 -3.93 -15.06
C GLN A 274 -10.22 -4.44 -14.02
N ARG A 275 -10.87 -5.58 -14.28
CA ARG A 275 -11.75 -6.25 -13.32
C ARG A 275 -11.00 -6.64 -12.04
N TYR A 276 -9.82 -7.25 -12.16
CA TYR A 276 -8.97 -7.59 -11.02
C TYR A 276 -8.64 -6.35 -10.17
N MET A 277 -8.18 -5.27 -10.82
CA MET A 277 -7.81 -4.03 -10.14
C MET A 277 -9.00 -3.45 -9.35
N SER A 278 -10.16 -3.35 -10.00
CA SER A 278 -11.37 -2.80 -9.38
C SER A 278 -11.87 -3.66 -8.21
N LEU A 279 -11.89 -4.99 -8.36
CA LEU A 279 -12.29 -5.88 -7.28
C LEU A 279 -11.26 -5.89 -6.13
N TYR A 280 -9.97 -5.81 -6.42
CA TYR A 280 -8.92 -5.71 -5.39
C TYR A 280 -9.02 -4.41 -4.60
N GLU A 281 -9.24 -3.29 -5.28
CA GLU A 281 -9.44 -1.98 -4.64
C GLU A 281 -10.67 -2.02 -3.72
N GLN A 282 -11.80 -2.50 -4.22
CA GLN A 282 -13.04 -2.62 -3.43
C GLN A 282 -12.85 -3.51 -2.20
N THR A 283 -12.36 -4.74 -2.38
CA THR A 283 -12.19 -5.70 -1.27
C THR A 283 -11.14 -5.25 -0.26
N SER A 284 -10.08 -4.57 -0.69
CA SER A 284 -9.06 -4.03 0.20
C SER A 284 -9.60 -2.85 1.00
N MET A 285 -10.35 -1.93 0.37
CA MET A 285 -11.01 -0.83 1.07
C MET A 285 -12.04 -1.34 2.08
N GLU A 286 -12.84 -2.34 1.73
CA GLU A 286 -13.81 -2.97 2.65
C GLU A 286 -13.12 -3.60 3.86
N ARG A 287 -11.98 -4.30 3.65
CA ARG A 287 -11.18 -4.84 4.76
C ARG A 287 -10.59 -3.73 5.61
N TYR A 288 -10.02 -2.70 5.00
CA TYR A 288 -9.42 -1.58 5.71
C TYR A 288 -10.46 -0.81 6.55
N ALA A 289 -11.67 -0.61 6.02
CA ALA A 289 -12.77 0.05 6.70
C ALA A 289 -13.24 -0.69 7.97
N LYS A 290 -13.07 -2.03 8.04
CA LYS A 290 -13.38 -2.81 9.25
C LYS A 290 -12.45 -2.45 10.41
N PHE A 291 -11.17 -2.21 10.13
CA PHE A 291 -10.18 -1.86 11.14
C PHE A 291 -10.17 -0.35 11.43
N PHE A 292 -10.35 0.49 10.41
CA PHE A 292 -10.24 1.94 10.51
C PHE A 292 -11.49 2.67 9.96
N PRO A 293 -12.67 2.49 10.59
CA PRO A 293 -13.94 3.03 10.08
C PRO A 293 -13.94 4.56 10.01
N ASN A 294 -13.24 5.23 10.93
CA ASN A 294 -13.14 6.69 10.94
C ASN A 294 -12.15 7.25 9.91
N ARG A 295 -11.36 6.42 9.24
CA ARG A 295 -10.44 6.84 8.17
C ARG A 295 -11.03 6.65 6.78
N VAL A 296 -11.99 5.75 6.62
CA VAL A 296 -12.62 5.47 5.34
C VAL A 296 -13.94 6.23 5.23
N ALA A 297 -14.20 6.82 4.08
CA ALA A 297 -15.46 7.45 3.76
C ALA A 297 -16.08 6.84 2.50
N ASN A 298 -17.39 6.60 2.55
CA ASN A 298 -18.16 6.12 1.41
C ASN A 298 -18.97 7.28 0.85
N CYS A 299 -18.89 7.49 -0.47
CA CYS A 299 -19.68 8.53 -1.12
C CYS A 299 -21.18 8.20 -0.98
N PRO A 300 -22.01 9.11 -0.45
CA PRO A 300 -23.44 8.86 -0.25
C PRO A 300 -24.27 8.90 -1.55
N ARG A 301 -23.68 9.37 -2.65
CA ARG A 301 -24.37 9.43 -3.94
C ARG A 301 -24.45 8.03 -4.52
N SER A 302 -25.67 7.53 -4.70
CA SER A 302 -25.96 6.19 -5.23
C SER A 302 -25.29 5.90 -6.58
N PHE A 303 -25.12 6.90 -7.42
CA PHE A 303 -24.45 6.77 -8.72
C PHE A 303 -22.91 6.75 -8.63
N CYS A 304 -22.34 7.15 -7.49
CA CYS A 304 -20.89 7.22 -7.30
C CYS A 304 -20.41 6.10 -6.39
N ALA A 305 -20.97 6.00 -5.17
CA ALA A 305 -20.66 4.99 -4.16
C ALA A 305 -19.16 4.73 -3.91
N THR A 306 -18.27 5.67 -4.29
CA THR A 306 -16.83 5.50 -4.18
C THR A 306 -16.40 5.48 -2.73
N THR A 307 -15.63 4.45 -2.37
CA THR A 307 -14.96 4.30 -1.07
C THR A 307 -13.55 4.86 -1.15
N PHE A 308 -13.13 5.69 -0.18
CA PHE A 308 -11.82 6.31 -0.19
C PHE A 308 -11.32 6.63 1.22
N ILE A 309 -9.99 6.78 1.35
CA ILE A 309 -9.34 7.19 2.60
C ILE A 309 -9.40 8.71 2.74
N LYS A 310 -9.86 9.20 3.89
CA LYS A 310 -9.88 10.63 4.22
C LYS A 310 -8.46 11.14 4.42
N LYS A 311 -8.20 12.35 3.91
CA LYS A 311 -6.93 13.07 4.16
C LYS A 311 -6.73 13.38 5.64
N ASP A 312 -7.82 13.67 6.35
CA ASP A 312 -7.82 13.96 7.79
C ASP A 312 -8.90 13.08 8.47
N PRO A 313 -8.50 12.14 9.35
CA PRO A 313 -9.43 11.28 10.09
C PRO A 313 -10.37 12.04 11.03
N ASP A 314 -9.92 13.15 11.59
CA ASP A 314 -10.67 13.92 12.60
C ASP A 314 -11.60 14.96 11.96
N ASN A 315 -11.35 15.29 10.69
CA ASN A 315 -12.20 16.20 9.95
C ASN A 315 -13.52 15.52 9.55
N LYS A 316 -14.63 16.21 9.83
CA LYS A 316 -15.97 15.80 9.43
C LYS A 316 -16.18 15.96 7.92
N LEU A 317 -15.50 16.91 7.29
CA LEU A 317 -15.55 17.13 5.84
C LEU A 317 -14.83 16.01 5.10
N ALA A 318 -15.56 15.30 4.25
CA ALA A 318 -15.03 14.38 3.26
C ALA A 318 -15.34 14.91 1.86
N ILE A 319 -14.35 14.90 0.97
CA ILE A 319 -14.51 15.26 -0.45
C ILE A 319 -14.27 14.01 -1.27
N CYS A 320 -15.30 13.54 -1.96
CA CYS A 320 -15.21 12.34 -2.78
C CYS A 320 -14.29 12.57 -4.00
N PRO A 321 -13.24 11.76 -4.23
CA PRO A 321 -12.36 11.93 -5.39
C PRO A 321 -13.03 11.55 -6.71
N GLY A 322 -14.06 10.69 -6.69
CA GLY A 322 -14.77 10.25 -7.90
C GLY A 322 -15.74 11.30 -8.45
N CYS A 323 -16.54 11.95 -7.60
CA CYS A 323 -17.57 12.91 -8.02
C CYS A 323 -17.41 14.32 -7.46
N ASN A 324 -16.32 14.60 -6.74
CA ASN A 324 -16.01 15.87 -6.08
C ASN A 324 -17.09 16.39 -5.12
N PHE A 325 -17.99 15.51 -4.68
CA PHE A 325 -19.02 15.87 -3.71
C PHE A 325 -18.41 16.05 -2.32
N ALA A 326 -18.63 17.23 -1.75
CA ALA A 326 -18.28 17.55 -0.37
C ALA A 326 -19.43 17.18 0.57
N PHE A 327 -19.19 16.25 1.49
CA PHE A 327 -20.19 15.73 2.42
C PHE A 327 -19.60 15.57 3.82
N CYS A 328 -20.48 15.46 4.81
CA CYS A 328 -20.10 15.13 6.17
C CYS A 328 -19.93 13.61 6.31
N SER A 329 -18.74 13.15 6.69
CA SER A 329 -18.43 11.72 6.92
C SER A 329 -19.26 11.08 8.04
N GLN A 330 -19.85 11.89 8.92
CA GLN A 330 -20.66 11.42 10.04
C GLN A 330 -22.13 11.19 9.64
N CYS A 331 -22.78 12.17 9.01
CA CYS A 331 -24.19 12.09 8.64
C CYS A 331 -24.46 11.77 7.18
N LEU A 332 -23.41 11.70 6.35
CA LEU A 332 -23.48 11.39 4.93
C LEU A 332 -24.31 12.39 4.08
N HIS A 333 -24.63 13.57 4.62
CA HIS A 333 -25.25 14.67 3.89
C HIS A 333 -24.23 15.68 3.34
N SER A 334 -24.67 16.56 2.44
CA SER A 334 -23.88 17.70 1.96
C SER A 334 -23.20 18.42 3.12
N TRP A 335 -21.95 18.84 2.90
CA TRP A 335 -21.18 19.53 3.92
C TRP A 335 -21.92 20.76 4.44
N HIS A 336 -22.10 20.82 5.76
CA HIS A 336 -22.88 21.85 6.44
C HIS A 336 -22.04 22.74 7.37
N GLY A 337 -20.71 22.63 7.31
CA GLY A 337 -19.79 23.36 8.20
C GLY A 337 -19.71 22.77 9.60
N ASP A 338 -18.75 23.27 10.39
CA ASP A 338 -18.49 22.81 11.77
C ASP A 338 -19.51 23.29 12.80
N ILE A 339 -20.24 24.37 12.48
CA ILE A 339 -21.17 25.06 13.38
C ILE A 339 -22.53 24.35 13.40
N ASN A 340 -22.96 23.81 12.26
CA ASN A 340 -24.24 23.11 12.18
C ASN A 340 -24.07 21.67 12.66
N SER A 341 -24.88 21.28 13.64
CA SER A 341 -24.94 19.90 14.10
C SER A 341 -25.48 19.01 12.98
N CYS A 342 -24.90 17.83 12.86
CA CYS A 342 -25.39 16.79 11.96
C CYS A 342 -26.83 16.44 12.33
N SER A 343 -27.80 16.69 11.44
CA SER A 343 -29.24 16.51 11.69
C SER A 343 -29.67 15.05 11.92
N ILE A 344 -28.73 14.10 11.91
CA ILE A 344 -28.96 12.68 12.17
C ILE A 344 -27.99 12.21 13.24
N TYR A 345 -28.32 12.47 14.52
CA TYR A 345 -27.86 11.62 15.62
C TYR A 345 -28.95 11.50 16.68
N LYS A 346 -29.76 10.46 16.53
CA LYS A 346 -30.37 9.74 17.65
C LYS A 346 -29.92 8.28 17.56
N LYS A 347 -29.08 7.86 18.52
CA LYS A 347 -28.61 6.47 18.83
C LYS A 347 -27.48 5.94 17.92
N LYS A 348 -26.47 5.19 18.37
CA LYS A 348 -26.33 4.26 19.52
C LYS A 348 -24.90 4.28 20.09
N ILE A 349 -24.66 4.96 21.21
CA ILE A 349 -23.61 4.51 22.14
C ILE A 349 -24.36 3.73 23.23
N PRO A 350 -24.00 2.47 23.49
CA PRO A 350 -24.60 1.72 24.60
C PRO A 350 -24.41 2.46 25.93
N GLU A 351 -25.45 2.48 26.77
CA GLU A 351 -25.45 3.21 28.05
C GLU A 351 -24.30 2.78 28.96
N ASP A 352 -23.91 1.50 28.91
CA ASP A 352 -22.78 0.96 29.67
C ASP A 352 -21.43 1.57 29.28
N ILE A 353 -21.26 1.97 28.01
CA ILE A 353 -20.04 2.64 27.54
C ILE A 353 -20.02 4.11 28.01
N ILE A 354 -21.18 4.76 28.07
CA ILE A 354 -21.31 6.13 28.58
C ILE A 354 -20.99 6.16 30.08
N LEU A 355 -21.52 5.20 30.84
CA LEU A 355 -21.22 5.04 32.26
C LEU A 355 -19.73 4.77 32.49
N LYS A 356 -19.13 3.83 31.75
CA LYS A 356 -17.68 3.57 31.83
C LYS A 356 -16.84 4.81 31.55
N TRP A 357 -17.23 5.65 30.59
CA TRP A 357 -16.54 6.91 30.31
C TRP A 357 -16.63 7.89 31.50
N ILE A 358 -17.79 7.99 32.13
CA ILE A 358 -18.03 8.86 33.30
C ILE A 358 -17.23 8.37 34.52
N ASP A 359 -17.31 7.06 34.81
CA ASP A 359 -16.65 6.42 35.97
C ASP A 359 -15.12 6.56 35.91
N ASN A 360 -14.54 6.54 34.70
CA ASN A 360 -13.10 6.69 34.48
C ASN A 360 -12.67 8.16 34.31
N SER A 361 -13.46 9.10 34.83
CA SER A 361 -13.17 10.54 34.80
C SER A 361 -12.87 11.09 33.40
N GLY A 362 -13.51 10.54 32.35
CA GLY A 362 -13.29 10.93 30.95
C GLY A 362 -13.55 12.41 30.67
N GLN A 363 -14.36 13.07 31.52
CA GLN A 363 -14.64 14.50 31.46
C GLN A 363 -13.54 15.37 32.09
N THR A 364 -12.69 14.80 32.94
CA THR A 364 -11.60 15.51 33.62
C THR A 364 -10.26 14.78 33.42
N PRO A 365 -9.62 14.92 32.24
CA PRO A 365 -8.39 14.19 31.90
C PRO A 365 -7.21 14.41 32.85
N ASN A 366 -7.22 15.53 33.58
CA ASN A 366 -6.18 15.93 34.52
C ASN A 366 -6.24 15.18 35.86
N LYS A 367 -7.34 14.46 36.14
CA LYS A 367 -7.54 13.69 37.37
C LYS A 367 -7.44 12.18 37.16
N GLN A 368 -7.14 11.75 35.94
CA GLN A 368 -7.12 10.34 35.58
C GLN A 368 -5.85 9.63 36.06
N THR A 369 -6.03 8.39 36.53
CA THR A 369 -4.94 7.42 36.68
C THR A 369 -4.47 6.91 35.31
N SER A 370 -3.36 6.16 35.29
CA SER A 370 -2.81 5.57 34.06
C SER A 370 -3.81 4.63 33.36
N GLU A 371 -4.52 3.80 34.14
CA GLU A 371 -5.47 2.80 33.63
C GLU A 371 -6.78 3.44 33.12
N GLU A 372 -7.25 4.48 33.82
CA GLU A 372 -8.42 5.27 33.40
C GLU A 372 -8.17 5.99 32.07
N ARG A 373 -6.96 6.53 31.89
CA ARG A 373 -6.55 7.20 30.65
C ARG A 373 -6.50 6.25 29.46
N GLU A 374 -6.00 5.03 29.65
CA GLU A 374 -5.98 3.99 28.61
C GLU A 374 -7.40 3.60 28.19
N THR A 375 -8.28 3.36 29.18
CA THR A 375 -9.69 3.02 28.94
C THR A 375 -10.41 4.13 28.17
N CYS A 376 -10.21 5.39 28.57
CA CYS A 376 -10.79 6.54 27.86
C CYS A 376 -10.21 6.71 26.45
N SER A 377 -8.91 6.48 26.26
CA SER A 377 -8.26 6.53 24.94
C SER A 377 -8.87 5.52 23.96
N ASN A 378 -9.13 4.29 24.43
CA ASN A 378 -9.76 3.24 23.62
C ASN A 378 -11.21 3.59 23.24
N ILE A 379 -11.96 4.22 24.15
CA ILE A 379 -13.32 4.71 23.86
C ILE A 379 -13.28 5.86 22.84
N ILE A 380 -12.35 6.82 22.99
CA ILE A 380 -12.13 7.91 22.02
C ILE A 380 -11.79 7.35 20.65
N TYR A 381 -10.89 6.38 20.58
CA TYR A 381 -10.45 5.78 19.33
C TYR A 381 -11.62 5.14 18.56
N LYS A 382 -12.50 4.44 19.28
CA LYS A 382 -13.63 3.71 18.69
C LYS A 382 -14.81 4.61 18.30
N TYR A 383 -15.18 5.56 19.16
CA TYR A 383 -16.41 6.35 19.00
C TYR A 383 -16.17 7.83 18.66
N GLY A 384 -14.94 8.32 18.81
CA GLY A 384 -14.57 9.72 18.61
C GLY A 384 -14.78 10.57 19.88
N LYS A 385 -13.77 11.36 20.24
CA LYS A 385 -13.75 12.16 21.48
C LYS A 385 -14.96 13.08 21.66
N LYS A 386 -15.24 13.92 20.66
CA LYS A 386 -16.35 14.89 20.73
C LYS A 386 -17.73 14.23 20.84
N ILE A 387 -17.87 13.01 20.32
CA ILE A 387 -19.15 12.29 20.31
C ILE A 387 -19.42 11.69 21.69
N ILE A 388 -18.43 11.05 22.31
CA ILE A 388 -18.58 10.49 23.66
C ILE A 388 -18.74 11.59 24.72
N GLU A 389 -18.04 12.72 24.59
CA GLU A 389 -18.18 13.88 25.49
C GLU A 389 -19.60 14.45 25.45
N LEU A 390 -20.19 14.60 24.25
CA LEU A 390 -21.56 15.07 24.09
C LEU A 390 -22.57 14.07 24.67
N ALA A 391 -22.43 12.78 24.36
CA ALA A 391 -23.32 11.74 24.86
C ALA A 391 -23.29 11.62 26.40
N ALA A 392 -22.10 11.72 27.00
CA ALA A 392 -21.95 11.72 28.45
C ALA A 392 -22.57 12.98 29.09
N SER A 393 -22.42 14.14 28.46
CA SER A 393 -23.02 15.40 28.95
C SER A 393 -24.55 15.35 28.91
N GLU A 394 -25.13 14.82 27.84
CA GLU A 394 -26.58 14.62 27.72
C GLU A 394 -27.10 13.62 28.77
N TYR A 395 -26.38 12.52 29.01
CA TYR A 395 -26.73 11.53 30.02
C TYR A 395 -26.74 12.13 31.44
N ILE A 396 -25.70 12.87 31.81
CA ILE A 396 -25.62 13.55 33.11
C ILE A 396 -26.75 14.56 33.27
N ALA A 397 -27.03 15.37 32.25
CA ALA A 397 -28.11 16.35 32.30
C ALA A 397 -29.48 15.67 32.51
N GLN A 398 -29.71 14.52 31.87
CA GLN A 398 -30.93 13.75 32.07
C GLN A 398 -31.05 13.21 33.51
N VAL A 399 -29.99 12.60 34.05
CA VAL A 399 -29.98 12.08 35.44
C VAL A 399 -30.24 13.21 36.44
N GLN A 400 -29.55 14.34 36.30
CA GLN A 400 -29.73 15.52 37.16
C GLN A 400 -31.15 16.08 37.08
N PHE A 401 -31.74 16.11 35.89
CA PHE A 401 -33.13 16.52 35.72
C PHE A 401 -34.09 15.58 36.44
N GLU A 402 -33.89 14.26 36.31
CA GLU A 402 -34.72 13.26 37.00
C GLU A 402 -34.59 13.33 38.53
N GLU A 403 -33.39 13.58 39.06
CA GLU A 403 -33.16 13.81 40.49
C GLU A 403 -33.87 15.06 40.99
N LEU A 404 -33.78 16.17 40.25
CA LEU A 404 -34.43 17.43 40.58
C LEU A 404 -35.97 17.34 40.54
N VAL A 405 -36.53 16.51 39.66
CA VAL A 405 -37.96 16.19 39.68
C VAL A 405 -38.32 15.34 40.90
N LYS A 406 -37.47 14.38 41.29
CA LYS A 406 -37.72 13.50 42.45
C LYS A 406 -37.57 14.21 43.79
N SER A 407 -36.64 15.16 43.91
CA SER A 407 -36.45 15.92 45.15
C SER A 407 -37.62 16.85 45.45
N GLY A 408 -38.36 17.27 44.41
CA GLY A 408 -39.53 18.14 44.53
C GLY A 408 -39.18 19.62 44.74
N ASP A 409 -37.90 19.97 44.76
CA ASP A 409 -37.41 21.33 45.07
C ASP A 409 -37.69 22.36 43.96
N ALA A 410 -37.94 21.90 42.74
CA ALA A 410 -38.11 22.75 41.57
C ALA A 410 -39.58 22.94 41.13
N ASP A 411 -40.54 22.48 41.94
CA ASP A 411 -41.97 22.51 41.64
C ASP A 411 -42.33 21.94 40.25
N ILE A 412 -41.63 20.88 39.85
CA ILE A 412 -41.87 20.19 38.57
C ILE A 412 -42.73 18.95 38.83
N THR A 413 -43.91 18.92 38.22
CA THR A 413 -44.83 17.79 38.32
C THR A 413 -45.16 17.22 36.95
N GLN A 414 -45.21 15.89 36.86
CA GLN A 414 -45.56 15.20 35.64
C GLN A 414 -47.09 15.19 35.44
N CYS A 415 -47.55 15.60 34.26
CA CYS A 415 -48.96 15.59 33.92
C CYS A 415 -49.52 14.15 33.93
N PRO A 416 -50.62 13.85 34.65
CA PRO A 416 -51.17 12.49 34.77
C PRO A 416 -51.75 11.93 33.47
N SER A 417 -52.12 12.79 32.51
CA SER A 417 -52.73 12.35 31.25
C SER A 417 -51.73 12.16 30.10
N CYS A 418 -50.63 12.90 30.05
CA CYS A 418 -49.73 12.92 28.89
C CYS A 418 -48.24 12.87 29.26
N SER A 419 -47.93 12.69 30.54
CA SER A 419 -46.57 12.48 31.05
C SER A 419 -45.57 13.61 30.78
N THR A 420 -46.04 14.77 30.33
CA THR A 420 -45.21 15.95 30.12
C THR A 420 -44.90 16.60 31.47
N TYR A 421 -43.63 16.91 31.74
CA TYR A 421 -43.22 17.64 32.92
C TYR A 421 -43.65 19.11 32.82
N ILE A 422 -44.30 19.60 33.87
CA ILE A 422 -44.80 20.97 33.95
C ILE A 422 -44.27 21.58 35.25
N GLN A 423 -43.61 22.73 35.13
CA GLN A 423 -43.15 23.48 36.28
C GLN A 423 -44.22 24.47 36.74
N ARG A 424 -44.42 24.61 38.05
CA ARG A 424 -45.21 25.70 38.63
C ARG A 424 -44.36 26.97 38.61
N SER A 425 -44.83 27.99 37.88
CA SER A 425 -44.13 29.28 37.80
C SER A 425 -44.53 30.23 38.93
N ASP A 426 -45.83 30.27 39.25
CA ASP A 426 -46.44 31.08 40.30
C ASP A 426 -47.89 30.62 40.51
N GLY A 427 -48.55 31.03 41.59
CA GLY A 427 -49.96 30.74 41.84
C GLY A 427 -50.23 29.46 42.62
N CYS A 428 -51.47 28.98 42.55
CA CYS A 428 -51.94 27.87 43.38
C CYS A 428 -51.53 26.49 42.86
N ASN A 429 -51.64 25.48 43.71
CA ASN A 429 -51.33 24.08 43.39
C ASN A 429 -52.23 23.43 42.32
N LYS A 430 -53.29 24.11 41.87
CA LYS A 430 -54.08 23.69 40.71
C LYS A 430 -53.29 24.02 39.44
N MET A 431 -52.74 22.98 38.82
CA MET A 431 -51.97 23.09 37.59
C MET A 431 -52.86 22.86 36.36
N THR A 432 -52.44 23.43 35.24
CA THR A 432 -53.03 23.17 33.91
C THR A 432 -51.91 22.73 32.98
N CYS A 433 -52.03 21.54 32.39
CA CYS A 433 -51.01 21.06 31.46
C CYS A 433 -51.01 21.90 30.19
N SER A 434 -49.87 22.51 29.83
CA SER A 434 -49.74 23.31 28.59
C SER A 434 -49.95 22.50 27.30
N LYS A 435 -49.77 21.18 27.35
CA LYS A 435 -49.91 20.29 26.18
C LYS A 435 -51.33 19.75 26.00
N CYS A 436 -51.92 19.15 27.04
CA CYS A 436 -53.21 18.46 26.94
C CYS A 436 -54.35 19.17 27.68
N LEU A 437 -54.06 20.33 28.31
CA LEU A 437 -55.00 21.17 29.04
C LEU A 437 -55.73 20.48 30.21
N VAL A 438 -55.28 19.29 30.63
CA VAL A 438 -55.82 18.62 31.81
C VAL A 438 -55.47 19.41 33.06
N PHE A 439 -56.43 19.50 33.99
CA PHE A 439 -56.18 20.03 35.32
C PHE A 439 -55.67 18.92 36.21
N PHE A 440 -54.63 19.22 36.99
CA PHE A 440 -54.05 18.27 37.92
C PHE A 440 -53.46 19.02 39.12
N CYS A 441 -53.26 18.33 40.24
CA CYS A 441 -52.70 18.93 41.44
C CYS A 441 -51.17 18.81 41.45
N ASN A 442 -50.46 19.91 41.72
CA ASN A 442 -49.00 19.94 41.83
C ASN A 442 -48.46 19.09 42.98
N LEU A 443 -49.22 18.97 44.08
CA LEU A 443 -48.75 18.28 45.28
C LEU A 443 -48.83 16.76 45.17
N CYS A 444 -49.83 16.27 44.44
CA CYS A 444 -50.19 14.86 44.49
C CYS A 444 -50.18 14.20 43.10
N GLY A 445 -50.07 14.98 42.04
CA GLY A 445 -50.09 14.51 40.65
C GLY A 445 -51.48 14.08 40.15
N ASP A 446 -52.50 14.06 41.01
CA ASP A 446 -53.81 13.54 40.66
C ASP A 446 -54.55 14.45 39.67
N ARG A 447 -55.31 13.83 38.77
CA ARG A 447 -56.17 14.53 37.83
C ARG A 447 -57.33 15.20 38.58
N LEU A 448 -57.53 16.48 38.30
CA LEU A 448 -58.62 17.29 38.85
C LEU A 448 -59.86 17.25 37.95
N ASN A 449 -61.03 17.40 38.56
CA ASN A 449 -62.28 17.55 37.85
C ASN A 449 -62.27 18.88 37.06
N ARG A 450 -62.79 18.87 35.82
CA ARG A 450 -62.82 20.06 34.97
C ARG A 450 -63.90 21.06 35.38
N ASN A 451 -65.02 20.57 35.93
CA ASN A 451 -66.16 21.40 36.32
C ASN A 451 -65.95 22.05 37.68
N ASP A 452 -65.31 21.33 38.62
CA ASP A 452 -64.92 21.87 39.92
C ASP A 452 -63.50 21.40 40.30
N PRO A 453 -62.45 22.11 39.85
CA PRO A 453 -61.07 21.74 40.12
C PRO A 453 -60.66 21.99 41.59
N TYR A 454 -61.40 22.84 42.32
CA TYR A 454 -61.03 23.27 43.67
C TYR A 454 -61.61 22.38 44.77
N GLU A 455 -62.63 21.57 44.46
CA GLU A 455 -63.16 20.51 45.34
C GLU A 455 -62.03 19.65 45.95
N HIS A 456 -61.00 19.35 45.16
CA HIS A 456 -59.86 18.55 45.61
C HIS A 456 -59.15 19.14 46.85
N TYR A 457 -59.12 20.46 46.98
CA TYR A 457 -58.50 21.16 48.11
C TYR A 457 -59.51 21.52 49.22
N ASN A 458 -60.81 21.46 48.94
CA ASN A 458 -61.88 21.79 49.89
C ASN A 458 -62.52 20.56 50.57
N ASN A 459 -62.21 19.36 50.09
CA ASN A 459 -62.73 18.11 50.66
C ASN A 459 -61.79 17.57 51.76
N PRO A 460 -62.25 17.46 53.03
CA PRO A 460 -61.44 16.94 54.15
C PRO A 460 -60.92 15.50 53.97
N LEU A 461 -61.51 14.73 53.05
CA LEU A 461 -61.10 13.36 52.74
C LEU A 461 -59.85 13.29 51.84
N ASN A 462 -59.46 14.39 51.20
CA ASN A 462 -58.30 14.42 50.31
C ASN A 462 -57.02 14.79 51.07
N ARG A 463 -55.90 14.13 50.73
CA ARG A 463 -54.55 14.43 51.25
C ARG A 463 -54.06 15.88 51.02
N CYS A 464 -54.71 16.59 50.10
CA CYS A 464 -54.43 17.96 49.71
C CYS A 464 -55.43 18.99 50.29
N PHE A 465 -56.27 18.59 51.24
CA PHE A 465 -57.21 19.49 51.91
C PHE A 465 -56.50 20.70 52.54
N GLY A 466 -57.00 21.92 52.26
CA GLY A 466 -56.45 23.18 52.78
C GLY A 466 -55.09 23.58 52.20
N LYS A 467 -54.55 22.83 51.23
CA LYS A 467 -53.18 23.02 50.71
C LYS A 467 -53.13 23.70 49.34
N LEU A 468 -54.16 24.46 48.96
CA LEU A 468 -54.23 25.11 47.65
C LEU A 468 -53.04 26.06 47.39
N PHE A 469 -52.58 26.76 48.42
CA PHE A 469 -51.48 27.73 48.34
C PHE A 469 -50.21 27.26 49.07
N GLN A 470 -50.13 25.97 49.42
CA GLN A 470 -48.96 25.42 50.09
C GLN A 470 -47.71 25.55 49.20
N GLY A 471 -46.63 26.09 49.77
CA GLY A 471 -45.35 26.28 49.07
C GLY A 471 -45.29 27.52 48.20
N MET A 472 -46.21 28.49 48.37
CA MET A 472 -46.00 29.84 47.85
C MET A 472 -44.99 30.58 48.73
N VAL A 473 -44.04 31.26 48.11
CA VAL A 473 -43.18 32.24 48.80
C VAL A 473 -44.04 33.49 48.99
N PRO A 474 -44.15 34.06 50.22
CA PRO A 474 -44.81 35.34 50.39
C PRO A 474 -44.12 36.39 49.53
N GLU A 475 -44.87 37.21 48.80
CA GLU A 475 -44.30 38.43 48.23
C GLU A 475 -43.73 39.25 49.39
N GLU A 476 -42.44 39.59 49.36
CA GLU A 476 -41.90 40.60 50.27
C GLU A 476 -42.61 41.92 49.93
N ASP A 477 -43.58 42.30 50.77
CA ASP A 477 -44.24 43.59 50.71
C ASP A 477 -43.17 44.70 50.69
N GLY A 478 -43.19 45.52 49.63
CA GLY A 478 -42.27 46.65 49.42
C GLY A 478 -42.42 47.79 50.41
#